data_AF-A0A7J4J2D1-F1
#
_entry.id   AF-A0A7J4J2D1-F1
#
_cell.length_a   1.000
_cell.length_b   1.000
_cell.length_c   1.000
_cell.angle_alpha   90.00
_cell.angle_beta   90.00
_cell.angle_gamma   90.00
#
_symmetry.space_group_name_H-M   'P 1'
#
loop_
_entity.id
_entity.type
_entity.pdbx_description
1 polymer ?
#
loop_
_entity_poly.entity_id
_entity_poly.type
_entity_poly.pdbx_seq_one_letter_code
_entity_poly.pdbx_strand_id
1 'polypeptide(L)'
;MKSIKKTLLYGFLIWLIPFVVAFLIFPIRESNRVLFESIMPVVITISVAFFAYQYFKKLDNNFVKEGVMLGLIWLAISFVIDLVMFMQGPMKMTFTVYIVDIGLTYLIIPAITIGFGYLSKSKAEK
;
A
#
# COMPACT_ATOMS: atom_id res chain seq x y z
N MET A 1 17.85 -4.73 2.15
CA MET A 1 16.72 -4.43 3.04
C MET A 1 17.27 -4.04 4.39
N LYS A 2 17.18 -2.76 4.78
CA LYS A 2 17.74 -2.27 6.05
C LYS A 2 17.04 -2.85 7.29
N SER A 3 15.73 -3.11 7.23
CA SER A 3 15.01 -3.68 8.37
C SER A 3 13.79 -4.50 7.95
N ILE A 4 13.96 -5.83 7.90
CA ILE A 4 12.88 -6.77 7.53
C ILE A 4 11.67 -6.67 8.47
N LYS A 5 11.90 -6.53 9.79
CA LYS A 5 10.81 -6.41 10.78
C LYS A 5 9.92 -5.19 10.49
N LYS A 6 10.53 -4.04 10.17
CA LYS A 6 9.78 -2.83 9.83
C LYS A 6 9.07 -2.97 8.49
N THR A 7 9.73 -3.57 7.49
CA THR A 7 9.10 -3.80 6.19
C THR A 7 7.84 -4.63 6.33
N LEU A 8 7.89 -5.75 7.07
CA LEU A 8 6.72 -6.60 7.29
C LEU A 8 5.63 -5.89 8.10
N LEU A 9 6.00 -5.24 9.21
CA LEU A 9 5.05 -4.51 10.06
C LEU A 9 4.35 -3.39 9.27
N TYR A 10 5.11 -2.56 8.56
CA TYR A 10 4.55 -1.44 7.79
C TYR A 10 3.70 -1.95 6.62
N GLY A 11 4.13 -3.02 5.93
CA GLY A 11 3.33 -3.61 4.86
C GLY A 11 1.99 -4.14 5.37
N PHE A 12 1.99 -4.82 6.53
CA PHE A 12 0.76 -5.25 7.18
C PHE A 12 -0.13 -4.07 7.58
N LEU A 13 0.43 -2.99 8.13
CA LEU A 13 -0.34 -1.79 8.51
C LEU A 13 -0.89 -1.04 7.28
N ILE A 14 -0.15 -0.99 6.17
CA ILE A 14 -0.59 -0.40 4.89
C ILE A 14 -1.80 -1.15 4.33
N TRP A 15 -1.91 -2.45 4.58
CA TRP A 15 -3.09 -3.23 4.24
C TRP A 15 -4.23 -3.03 5.28
N LEU A 16 -3.90 -3.13 6.57
CA LEU A 16 -4.87 -3.10 7.67
C LEU A 16 -5.61 -1.77 7.77
N ILE A 17 -4.94 -0.63 7.58
CA ILE A 17 -5.54 0.70 7.71
C ILE A 17 -6.65 0.91 6.66
N PRO A 18 -6.41 0.76 5.34
CA PRO A 18 -7.48 0.78 4.35
C PRO A 18 -8.58 -0.23 4.63
N PHE A 19 -8.26 -1.44 5.08
CA PHE A 19 -9.28 -2.44 5.44
C PHE A 19 -10.22 -1.95 6.55
N VAL A 20 -9.66 -1.44 7.66
CA VAL A 20 -10.45 -0.88 8.76
C VAL A 20 -11.28 0.31 8.30
N VAL A 21 -10.69 1.22 7.51
CA VAL A 21 -11.43 2.37 6.98
C VAL A 21 -12.58 1.91 6.09
N ALA A 22 -12.33 1.00 5.14
CA ALA A 22 -13.34 0.44 4.25
C ALA A 22 -14.50 -0.21 5.03
N PHE A 23 -14.18 -0.93 6.11
CA PHE A 23 -15.18 -1.54 6.98
C PHE A 23 -16.05 -0.47 7.68
N LEU A 24 -15.42 0.58 8.22
CA LEU A 24 -16.15 1.67 8.91
C LEU A 24 -17.03 2.50 7.97
N ILE A 25 -16.57 2.72 6.73
CA ILE A 25 -17.30 3.52 5.74
C ILE A 25 -18.11 2.66 4.76
N PHE A 26 -18.28 1.36 5.02
CA PHE A 26 -18.99 0.45 4.12
C PHE A 26 -20.41 0.91 3.75
N PRO A 27 -21.22 1.55 4.64
CA PRO A 27 -22.51 2.13 4.24
C PRO A 27 -22.42 3.20 3.14
N ILE A 28 -21.28 3.88 3.01
CA ILE A 28 -21.02 4.83 1.91
C ILE A 28 -20.87 4.06 0.60
N ARG A 29 -20.35 2.83 0.60
CA ARG A 29 -20.23 2.01 -0.61
C ARG A 29 -21.60 1.72 -1.23
N GLU A 30 -22.61 1.48 -0.39
CA GLU A 30 -23.99 1.19 -0.84
C GLU A 30 -24.74 2.44 -1.29
N SER A 31 -24.56 3.57 -0.60
CA SER A 31 -25.26 4.82 -0.88
C SER A 31 -24.58 5.69 -1.95
N ASN A 32 -23.24 5.68 -2.02
CA ASN A 32 -22.44 6.45 -2.96
C ASN A 32 -21.10 5.75 -3.26
N ARG A 33 -21.15 4.79 -4.18
CA ARG A 33 -19.99 3.99 -4.60
C ARG A 33 -18.81 4.84 -5.09
N VAL A 34 -19.06 5.91 -5.85
CA VAL A 34 -18.01 6.80 -6.39
C VAL A 34 -17.23 7.49 -5.27
N LEU A 35 -17.93 7.96 -4.24
CA LEU A 35 -17.28 8.58 -3.08
C LEU A 35 -16.42 7.56 -2.32
N PHE A 36 -16.95 6.36 -2.07
CA PHE A 36 -16.20 5.27 -1.45
C PHE A 36 -14.91 4.96 -2.23
N GLU A 37 -15.03 4.75 -3.54
CA GLU A 37 -13.90 4.43 -4.44
C GLU A 37 -12.90 5.58 -4.55
N SER A 38 -13.31 6.83 -4.29
CA SER A 38 -12.40 7.99 -4.26
C SER A 38 -11.64 8.10 -2.92
N ILE A 39 -12.27 7.72 -1.80
CA ILE A 39 -11.64 7.76 -0.47
C ILE A 39 -10.54 6.70 -0.35
N MET A 40 -10.75 5.50 -0.90
CA MET A 40 -9.82 4.38 -0.74
C MET A 40 -8.39 4.64 -1.24
N PRO A 41 -8.17 5.17 -2.47
CA PRO A 41 -6.84 5.56 -2.93
C PRO A 41 -6.17 6.63 -2.06
N VAL A 42 -6.95 7.58 -1.50
CA VAL A 42 -6.43 8.62 -0.60
C VAL A 42 -5.89 7.99 0.68
N VAL A 43 -6.64 7.07 1.29
CA VAL A 43 -6.23 6.36 2.51
C VAL A 43 -4.96 5.54 2.27
N ILE A 44 -4.89 4.81 1.15
CA ILE A 44 -3.69 4.05 0.76
C ILE A 44 -2.51 5.00 0.56
N THR A 45 -2.69 6.09 -0.19
CA THR A 45 -1.64 7.08 -0.47
C THR A 45 -1.04 7.66 0.80
N ILE A 46 -1.89 8.11 1.73
CA ILE A 46 -1.44 8.68 3.03
C ILE A 46 -0.69 7.62 3.83
N SER A 47 -1.22 6.39 3.92
CA SER A 47 -0.61 5.30 4.66
C SER A 47 0.79 4.97 4.11
N VAL A 48 0.90 4.75 2.80
CA VAL A 48 2.16 4.42 2.13
C VAL A 48 3.17 5.56 2.28
N ALA A 49 2.77 6.81 2.03
CA ALA A 49 3.66 7.96 2.15
C ALA A 49 4.20 8.12 3.57
N PHE A 50 3.34 7.97 4.59
CA PHE A 50 3.74 8.02 5.99
C PHE A 50 4.76 6.93 6.34
N PHE A 51 4.47 5.67 6.03
CA PHE A 51 5.38 4.57 6.35
C PHE A 51 6.66 4.58 5.52
N ALA A 52 6.60 5.01 4.25
CA ALA A 52 7.78 5.23 3.42
C ALA A 52 8.68 6.27 4.07
N TYR A 53 8.15 7.44 4.44
CA TYR A 53 8.90 8.45 5.18
C TYR A 53 9.57 7.88 6.45
N GLN A 54 8.81 7.12 7.26
CA GLN A 54 9.32 6.52 8.49
C GLN A 54 10.42 5.45 8.26
N TYR A 55 10.40 4.77 7.10
CA TYR A 55 11.43 3.82 6.70
C TYR A 55 12.69 4.54 6.20
N PHE A 56 12.51 5.48 5.27
CA PHE A 56 13.59 6.20 4.59
C PHE A 56 14.34 7.20 5.47
N LYS A 57 13.68 7.79 6.47
CA LYS A 57 14.35 8.74 7.39
C LYS A 57 15.52 8.13 8.17
N LYS A 58 15.57 6.79 8.26
CA LYS A 58 16.66 6.05 8.93
C LYS A 58 17.50 5.29 7.92
N LEU A 59 17.45 5.57 6.62
CA LEU A 59 18.24 4.88 5.60
C LEU A 59 19.47 5.71 5.24
N ASP A 60 20.62 5.06 5.08
CA ASP A 60 21.90 5.79 4.88
C ASP A 60 22.47 5.59 3.47
N ASN A 61 22.06 4.53 2.76
CA ASN A 61 22.53 4.20 1.42
C ASN A 61 21.51 3.35 0.64
N ASN A 62 21.83 3.05 -0.63
CA ASN A 62 21.05 2.15 -1.49
C ASN A 62 19.57 2.55 -1.67
N PHE A 63 19.27 3.85 -1.61
CA PHE A 63 17.90 4.38 -1.53
C PHE A 63 16.95 3.87 -2.61
N VAL A 64 17.35 3.88 -3.89
CA VAL A 64 16.50 3.43 -5.00
C VAL A 64 16.23 1.92 -4.92
N LYS A 65 17.27 1.11 -4.66
CA LYS A 65 17.13 -0.34 -4.51
C LYS A 65 16.21 -0.69 -3.35
N GLU A 66 16.37 -0.01 -2.21
CA GLU A 66 15.48 -0.17 -1.05
C GLU A 66 14.05 0.24 -1.39
N GLY A 67 13.83 1.32 -2.13
CA GLY A 67 12.50 1.76 -2.57
C GLY A 67 11.77 0.76 -3.46
N VAL A 68 12.48 0.17 -4.44
CA VAL A 68 11.92 -0.89 -5.29
C VAL A 68 11.57 -2.12 -4.46
N MET A 69 12.51 -2.62 -3.64
CA MET A 69 12.27 -3.82 -2.83
C MET A 69 11.14 -3.62 -1.82
N LEU A 70 11.10 -2.47 -1.15
CA LEU A 70 10.07 -2.12 -0.19
C LEU A 70 8.68 -2.09 -0.85
N GLY A 71 8.59 -1.45 -2.01
CA GLY A 71 7.35 -1.36 -2.79
C GLY A 71 6.83 -2.73 -3.22
N LEU A 72 7.71 -3.58 -3.75
CA LEU A 72 7.34 -4.93 -4.18
C LEU A 72 6.88 -5.80 -3.00
N ILE A 73 7.54 -5.71 -1.84
CA ILE A 73 7.15 -6.50 -0.67
C ILE A 73 5.81 -6.02 -0.11
N TRP A 74 5.59 -4.72 -0.01
CA TRP A 74 4.32 -4.18 0.47
C TRP A 74 3.16 -4.49 -0.48
N LEU A 75 3.39 -4.37 -1.79
CA LEU A 75 2.44 -4.79 -2.81
C LEU A 75 2.08 -6.28 -2.67
N ALA A 76 3.09 -7.14 -2.51
CA ALA A 76 2.88 -8.57 -2.32
C ALA A 76 2.11 -8.89 -1.04
N ILE A 77 2.40 -8.20 0.08
CA ILE A 77 1.67 -8.37 1.34
C ILE A 77 0.19 -8.04 1.13
N SER A 78 -0.12 -6.88 0.53
CA SER A 78 -1.51 -6.48 0.28
C SER A 78 -2.23 -7.48 -0.62
N PHE A 79 -1.62 -7.89 -1.73
CA PHE A 79 -2.23 -8.89 -2.63
C PHE A 79 -2.44 -10.25 -1.96
N VAL A 80 -1.47 -10.75 -1.21
CA VAL A 80 -1.56 -12.07 -0.58
C VAL A 80 -2.71 -12.10 0.42
N ILE A 81 -2.82 -11.08 1.28
CA ILE A 81 -3.89 -11.03 2.28
C ILE A 81 -5.25 -10.90 1.61
N ASP A 82 -5.37 -9.98 0.64
CA ASP A 82 -6.61 -9.79 -0.11
C ASP A 82 -7.06 -11.06 -0.84
N LEU A 83 -6.16 -11.71 -1.59
CA LEU A 83 -6.52 -12.93 -2.32
C LEU A 83 -6.99 -14.03 -1.39
N VAL A 84 -6.37 -14.20 -0.21
CA VAL A 84 -6.86 -15.14 0.81
C VAL A 84 -8.27 -14.77 1.27
N MET A 85 -8.53 -13.48 1.53
CA MET A 85 -9.85 -13.01 1.95
C MET A 85 -10.92 -13.11 0.86
N PHE A 86 -10.59 -12.82 -0.40
CA PHE A 86 -11.54 -12.80 -1.52
C PHE A 86 -11.80 -14.20 -2.10
N MET A 87 -10.88 -15.14 -1.95
CA MET A 87 -11.09 -16.53 -2.37
C MET A 87 -11.99 -17.31 -1.40
N GLN A 88 -11.95 -17.00 -0.10
CA GLN A 88 -12.62 -17.82 0.93
C GLN A 88 -13.57 -17.05 1.86
N GLY A 89 -13.60 -15.72 1.83
CA GLY A 89 -14.40 -14.88 2.73
C GLY A 89 -15.80 -14.56 2.23
N PRO A 90 -16.60 -13.80 3.02
CA PRO A 90 -17.98 -13.41 2.68
C PRO A 90 -18.07 -12.36 1.57
N MET A 91 -16.96 -11.67 1.25
CA MET A 91 -16.88 -10.65 0.20
C MET A 91 -16.39 -11.22 -1.14
N LYS A 92 -16.76 -12.47 -1.48
CA LYS A 92 -16.24 -13.12 -2.69
C LYS A 92 -16.50 -12.28 -3.93
N MET A 93 -15.46 -12.13 -4.73
CA MET A 93 -15.51 -11.47 -6.03
C MET A 93 -14.66 -12.26 -7.03
N THR A 94 -14.95 -12.11 -8.32
CA THR A 94 -14.10 -12.72 -9.35
C THR A 94 -12.75 -12.03 -9.37
N PHE A 95 -11.70 -12.75 -9.78
CA PHE A 95 -10.35 -12.20 -9.89
C PHE A 95 -10.30 -10.94 -10.78
N THR A 96 -11.06 -10.93 -11.88
CA THR A 96 -11.12 -9.77 -12.78
C THR A 96 -11.72 -8.54 -12.10
N VAL A 97 -12.84 -8.70 -11.38
CA VAL A 97 -13.44 -7.58 -10.64
C VAL A 97 -12.51 -7.11 -9.54
N TYR A 98 -11.81 -8.02 -8.85
CA TYR A 98 -10.81 -7.67 -7.84
C TYR A 98 -9.70 -6.78 -8.40
N ILE A 99 -9.12 -7.17 -9.54
CA ILE A 99 -8.02 -6.41 -10.14
C ILE A 99 -8.48 -5.02 -10.55
N VAL A 100 -9.67 -4.89 -11.16
CA VAL A 100 -10.19 -3.60 -11.62
C VAL A 100 -10.58 -2.69 -10.47
N ASP A 101 -11.29 -3.21 -9.47
CA ASP A 101 -11.85 -2.39 -8.39
C ASP A 101 -10.83 -2.08 -7.28
N ILE A 102 -9.80 -2.92 -7.10
CA ILE A 102 -8.86 -2.84 -5.96
C ILE A 102 -7.40 -2.99 -6.40
N GLY A 103 -7.10 -4.06 -7.14
CA GLY A 103 -5.71 -4.46 -7.40
C GLY A 103 -4.87 -3.40 -8.10
N LEU A 104 -5.45 -2.68 -9.06
CA LEU A 104 -4.76 -1.58 -9.75
C LEU A 104 -4.43 -0.40 -8.82
N THR A 105 -5.26 -0.11 -7.82
CA THR A 105 -5.00 0.94 -6.83
C THR A 105 -3.72 0.68 -6.05
N TYR A 106 -3.34 -0.59 -5.84
CA TYR A 106 -2.10 -0.91 -5.14
C TYR A 106 -0.82 -0.56 -5.89
N LEU A 107 -0.88 -0.19 -7.18
CA LEU A 107 0.28 0.37 -7.89
C LEU A 107 0.76 1.71 -7.30
N ILE A 108 -0.07 2.38 -6.50
CA ILE A 108 0.33 3.51 -5.66
C ILE A 108 1.51 3.14 -4.75
N ILE A 109 1.53 1.90 -4.23
CA ILE A 109 2.56 1.42 -3.29
C ILE A 109 3.97 1.53 -3.91
N PRO A 110 4.30 0.82 -5.00
CA PRO A 110 5.63 0.92 -5.60
C PRO A 110 5.92 2.31 -6.19
N ALA A 111 4.91 3.01 -6.71
CA ALA A 111 5.12 4.37 -7.23
C ALA A 111 5.67 5.31 -6.15
N ILE A 112 5.06 5.30 -4.96
CA ILE A 112 5.50 6.13 -3.83
C ILE A 112 6.86 5.66 -3.30
N THR A 113 7.06 4.36 -3.04
CA THR A 113 8.32 3.91 -2.42
C THR A 113 9.53 4.13 -3.33
N ILE A 114 9.37 3.98 -4.65
CA ILE A 114 10.41 4.30 -5.64
C ILE A 114 10.69 5.81 -5.66
N GLY A 115 9.64 6.64 -5.65
CA GLY A 115 9.75 8.09 -5.57
C GLY A 115 10.57 8.54 -4.34
N PHE A 116 10.27 7.99 -3.18
CA PHE A 116 11.05 8.24 -1.94
C PHE A 116 12.51 7.78 -2.07
N GLY A 117 12.76 6.68 -2.78
CA GLY A 117 14.11 6.21 -3.10
C GLY A 117 14.93 7.22 -3.89
N TYR A 118 14.35 7.79 -4.95
CA TYR A 118 15.03 8.82 -5.74
C TYR A 118 15.20 10.14 -4.99
N LEU A 119 14.18 10.58 -4.24
CA LEU A 119 14.26 11.79 -3.42
C LEU A 119 15.35 11.70 -2.35
N SER A 120 15.47 10.55 -1.68
CA SER A 120 16.48 10.33 -0.65
C SER A 120 17.90 10.27 -1.25
N LYS A 121 18.05 9.64 -2.44
CA LYS A 121 19.32 9.64 -3.17
C LYS A 121 19.75 11.07 -3.51
N SER A 122 18.86 11.86 -4.12
CA SER A 122 19.16 13.25 -4.50
C SER A 122 19.52 14.12 -3.29
N LYS A 123 18.90 13.89 -2.13
CA LYS A 123 19.24 14.61 -0.90
C LYS A 123 20.62 14.24 -0.35
N ALA A 124 21.06 12.98 -0.50
CA ALA A 124 22.34 12.51 0.01
C ALA A 124 23.54 12.88 -0.90
N GLU A 125 23.29 13.23 -2.15
CA GLU A 125 24.30 13.70 -3.12
C GLU A 125 24.56 15.22 -3.05
N LYS A 126 23.79 15.95 -2.23
CA LYS A 126 23.97 17.38 -1.95
C LYS A 126 24.76 17.59 -0.66
#